data_AF-A0A9X9LMP5-F1
#
_entry.id   AF-A0A9X9LMP5-F1
#
_cell.length_a   1.000
_cell.length_b   1.000
_cell.length_c   1.000
_cell.angle_alpha   90.00
_cell.angle_beta   90.00
_cell.angle_gamma   90.00
#
_symmetry.space_group_name_H-M   'P 1'
#
loop_
_entity.id
_entity.type
_entity.pdbx_description
1 polymer ?
#
loop_
_entity_poly.entity_id
_entity_poly.type
_entity_poly.pdbx_seq_one_letter_code
_entity_poly.pdbx_strand_id
1 'polypeptide(L)'
;GSARVSPEALRPTCPPPAAQPRGRILGGSEAVSHARPYMASVQVNGRHLCGGFLVSEQWVLSAAHCLEEAADGKVQVLLGAHSLSQPEPSKRRYDVLRAVPHPGSRPDTI
;
A
#
# COMPACT_ATOMS: atom_id res chain seq x y z
N GLY A 1 42.14 -31.81 22.43
CA GLY A 1 42.52 -30.40 22.24
C GLY A 1 41.26 -29.60 21.95
N SER A 2 41.11 -28.41 22.54
CA SER A 2 39.97 -27.52 22.27
C SER A 2 40.50 -26.24 21.63
N ALA A 3 39.96 -25.86 20.48
CA ALA A 3 40.26 -24.61 19.80
C ALA A 3 39.17 -23.59 20.14
N ARG A 4 39.59 -22.39 20.55
CA ARG A 4 38.69 -21.28 20.86
C ARG A 4 38.50 -20.48 19.57
N VAL A 5 37.27 -20.37 19.08
CA VAL A 5 36.94 -19.53 17.91
C VAL A 5 36.70 -18.10 18.39
N SER A 6 37.24 -17.10 17.68
CA SER A 6 37.05 -15.68 17.98
C SER A 6 35.56 -15.29 17.89
N PRO A 7 35.04 -14.45 18.80
CA PRO A 7 33.62 -14.07 18.86
C PRO A 7 33.13 -13.33 17.60
N GLU A 8 34.04 -12.84 16.76
CA GLU A 8 33.75 -12.17 15.49
C GLU A 8 33.14 -13.12 14.44
N ALA A 9 33.44 -14.43 14.52
CA ALA A 9 32.89 -15.44 13.62
C ALA A 9 31.44 -15.84 13.95
N LEU A 10 30.88 -15.37 15.07
CA LEU A 10 29.49 -15.61 15.46
C LEU A 10 28.57 -14.42 15.17
N ARG A 11 29.09 -13.34 14.57
CA ARG A 11 28.26 -12.18 14.21
C ARG A 11 27.49 -12.51 12.93
N PRO A 12 26.15 -12.50 12.93
CA PRO A 12 25.40 -12.57 11.69
C PRO A 12 25.74 -11.32 10.87
N THR A 13 26.59 -11.48 9.86
CA THR A 13 26.81 -10.44 8.87
C THR A 13 25.53 -10.35 8.04
N CYS A 14 24.93 -9.17 8.00
CA CYS A 14 23.84 -8.90 7.08
C CYS A 14 24.40 -9.14 5.66
N PRO A 15 23.87 -10.10 4.89
CA PRO A 15 24.33 -10.28 3.52
C PRO A 15 24.10 -8.97 2.75
N PRO A 16 25.02 -8.59 1.84
CA PRO A 16 24.79 -7.44 0.98
C PRO A 16 23.44 -7.64 0.28
N PRO A 17 22.61 -6.58 0.14
CA PRO A 17 21.29 -6.74 -0.43
C PRO A 17 21.42 -7.37 -1.82
N ALA A 18 20.98 -8.63 -1.94
CA ALA A 18 20.68 -9.24 -3.23
C ALA A 18 19.77 -8.24 -3.95
N ALA A 19 20.15 -7.85 -5.18
CA ALA A 19 19.51 -6.80 -5.95
C ALA A 19 18.00 -6.77 -5.69
N GLN A 20 17.58 -5.86 -4.81
CA GLN A 20 16.20 -5.82 -4.34
C GLN A 20 15.34 -5.64 -5.60
N PRO A 21 14.27 -6.43 -5.81
CA PRO A 21 13.32 -6.09 -6.84
C PRO A 21 12.94 -4.62 -6.62
N ARG A 22 12.97 -3.82 -7.68
CA ARG A 22 12.59 -2.40 -7.66
C ARG A 22 11.08 -2.29 -7.36
N GLY A 23 10.72 -2.56 -6.11
CA GLY A 23 9.37 -2.50 -5.58
C GLY A 23 9.21 -1.27 -4.72
N ARG A 24 8.00 -0.70 -4.72
CA ARG A 24 7.65 0.44 -3.83
C ARG A 24 7.61 0.03 -2.35
N ILE A 25 7.62 -1.28 -2.07
CA ILE A 25 7.58 -1.86 -0.72
C ILE A 25 8.93 -2.51 -0.44
N LEU A 26 9.63 -2.04 0.61
CA LEU A 26 10.94 -2.56 1.00
C LEU A 26 10.83 -4.03 1.43
N GLY A 27 11.66 -4.90 0.85
CA GLY A 27 11.60 -6.35 1.08
C GLY A 27 10.33 -7.03 0.55
N GLY A 28 9.50 -6.29 -0.21
CA GLY A 28 8.29 -6.84 -0.81
C GLY A 28 8.58 -7.64 -2.08
N SER A 29 7.63 -8.51 -2.41
CA SER A 29 7.54 -9.18 -3.71
C SER A 29 6.18 -8.89 -4.35
N GLU A 30 6.07 -9.13 -5.65
CA GLU A 30 4.79 -9.04 -6.34
C GLU A 30 3.79 -10.03 -5.74
N ALA A 31 2.58 -9.55 -5.44
CA ALA A 31 1.51 -10.42 -4.98
C ALA A 31 1.05 -11.36 -6.10
N VAL A 32 0.59 -12.55 -5.75
CA VAL A 32 -0.14 -13.38 -6.73
C VAL A 32 -1.39 -12.62 -7.18
N SER A 33 -1.65 -12.63 -8.48
CA SER A 33 -2.78 -11.89 -9.06
C SER A 33 -4.08 -12.18 -8.32
N HIS A 34 -4.76 -11.12 -7.91
CA HIS A 34 -6.03 -11.14 -7.18
C HIS A 34 -6.04 -11.87 -5.82
N ALA A 35 -4.88 -12.25 -5.26
CA ALA A 35 -4.79 -12.90 -3.95
C ALA A 35 -5.15 -11.98 -2.77
N ARG A 36 -5.37 -10.69 -3.03
CA ARG A 36 -5.79 -9.67 -2.05
C ARG A 36 -7.00 -8.91 -2.62
N PRO A 37 -8.18 -9.56 -2.72
CA PRO A 37 -9.34 -8.99 -3.41
C PRO A 37 -9.90 -7.73 -2.72
N TYR A 38 -9.59 -7.55 -1.44
CA TYR A 38 -9.97 -6.38 -0.64
C TYR A 38 -9.05 -5.17 -0.85
N MET A 39 -7.91 -5.31 -1.54
CA MET A 39 -7.00 -4.18 -1.77
C MET A 39 -7.67 -3.13 -2.67
N ALA A 40 -7.59 -1.88 -2.22
CA ALA A 40 -8.12 -0.73 -2.91
C ALA A 40 -7.02 0.28 -3.25
N SER A 41 -7.15 0.91 -4.40
CA SER A 41 -6.32 2.05 -4.82
C SER A 41 -7.16 3.31 -4.71
N VAL A 42 -6.84 4.16 -3.73
CA VAL A 42 -7.45 5.48 -3.56
C VAL A 42 -6.77 6.43 -4.54
N GLN A 43 -7.57 7.09 -5.39
CA GLN A 43 -7.10 7.92 -6.49
C GLN A 43 -7.68 9.32 -6.39
N VAL A 44 -6.86 10.30 -6.76
CA VAL A 44 -7.28 11.69 -6.96
C VAL A 44 -7.03 12.04 -8.42
N ASN A 45 -8.06 12.51 -9.13
CA ASN A 45 -7.99 12.84 -10.55
C ASN A 45 -7.43 11.69 -11.42
N GLY A 46 -7.78 10.45 -11.05
CA GLY A 46 -7.35 9.23 -11.76
C GLY A 46 -5.92 8.76 -11.47
N ARG A 47 -5.18 9.44 -10.58
CA ARG A 47 -3.83 9.05 -10.17
C ARG A 47 -3.87 8.41 -8.78
N HIS A 48 -3.17 7.29 -8.61
CA HIS A 48 -3.04 6.62 -7.32
C HIS A 48 -2.31 7.49 -6.31
N LEU A 49 -2.96 7.70 -5.16
CA LEU A 49 -2.46 8.45 -4.03
C LEU A 49 -2.07 7.51 -2.89
N CYS A 50 -3.05 6.73 -2.41
CA CYS A 50 -2.92 5.86 -1.25
C CYS A 50 -3.52 4.46 -1.47
N GLY A 51 -3.14 3.53 -0.58
CA GLY A 51 -3.81 2.25 -0.43
C GLY A 51 -5.08 2.34 0.42
N GLY A 52 -5.92 1.32 0.33
CA GLY A 52 -7.08 1.14 1.19
C GLY A 52 -7.57 -0.31 1.20
N PHE A 53 -8.60 -0.56 1.98
CA PHE A 53 -9.18 -1.89 2.19
C PHE A 53 -10.69 -1.84 2.05
N LEU A 54 -11.27 -2.66 1.16
CA LEU A 54 -12.71 -2.86 1.10
C LEU A 54 -13.16 -3.65 2.34
N VAL A 55 -13.87 -2.98 3.24
CA VAL A 55 -14.33 -3.58 4.52
C VAL A 55 -15.79 -3.98 4.49
N SER A 56 -16.56 -3.43 3.55
CA SER A 56 -17.90 -3.90 3.19
C SER A 56 -18.24 -3.45 1.77
N GLU A 57 -19.40 -3.85 1.24
CA GLU A 57 -19.81 -3.59 -0.14
C GLU A 57 -19.72 -2.12 -0.58
N GLN A 58 -19.91 -1.18 0.36
CA GLN A 58 -19.95 0.26 0.09
C GLN A 58 -18.92 1.06 0.89
N TRP A 59 -18.00 0.39 1.61
CA TRP A 59 -17.06 1.07 2.50
C TRP A 59 -15.62 0.61 2.27
N VAL A 60 -14.75 1.60 2.08
CA VAL A 60 -13.30 1.42 1.97
C VAL A 60 -12.63 2.17 3.11
N LEU A 61 -11.80 1.46 3.85
CA LEU A 61 -10.97 2.01 4.92
C LEU A 61 -9.62 2.46 4.35
N SER A 62 -9.20 3.68 4.68
CA SER A 62 -7.88 4.25 4.34
C SER A 62 -7.45 5.22 5.44
N ALA A 63 -6.25 5.80 5.31
CA ALA A 63 -5.76 6.80 6.26
C ALA A 63 -6.42 8.16 6.00
N ALA A 64 -6.71 8.91 7.07
CA ALA A 64 -7.40 10.20 6.96
C ALA A 64 -6.60 11.22 6.13
N HIS A 65 -5.28 11.30 6.31
CA HIS A 65 -4.41 12.22 5.57
C HIS A 65 -4.48 12.05 4.05
N CYS A 66 -4.74 10.83 3.57
CA CYS A 66 -4.91 10.56 2.13
C CYS A 66 -6.12 11.28 1.53
N LEU A 67 -7.08 11.68 2.35
CA LEU A 67 -8.32 12.35 1.92
C LEU A 67 -8.26 13.86 2.20
N GLU A 68 -7.38 14.31 3.09
CA GLU A 68 -7.11 15.73 3.36
C GLU A 68 -6.39 16.37 2.15
N GLU A 69 -5.43 15.66 1.56
CA GLU A 69 -4.75 16.06 0.31
C GLU A 69 -5.68 16.06 -0.92
N ALA A 70 -6.89 15.53 -0.77
CA ALA A 70 -7.85 15.37 -1.85
C ALA A 70 -8.88 16.51 -1.94
N ALA A 71 -8.79 17.53 -1.09
CA ALA A 71 -9.74 18.64 -1.00
C ALA A 71 -10.00 19.35 -2.35
N ASP A 72 -9.02 19.35 -3.26
CA ASP A 72 -9.11 20.03 -4.56
C ASP A 72 -9.37 19.08 -5.76
N GLY A 73 -9.61 17.78 -5.53
CA GLY A 73 -9.65 16.78 -6.61
C GLY A 73 -10.78 15.76 -6.49
N LYS A 74 -11.14 15.16 -7.64
CA LYS A 74 -12.14 14.09 -7.68
C LYS A 74 -11.55 12.81 -7.07
N VAL A 75 -12.08 12.40 -5.93
CA VAL A 75 -11.68 11.16 -5.25
C VAL A 75 -12.42 9.96 -5.84
N GLN A 76 -11.66 8.94 -6.22
CA GLN A 76 -12.17 7.69 -6.75
C GLN A 76 -11.45 6.51 -6.11
N VAL A 77 -12.12 5.37 -6.04
CA VAL A 77 -11.50 4.11 -5.62
C VAL A 77 -11.48 3.14 -6.79
N LEU A 78 -10.31 2.55 -7.05
CA LEU A 78 -10.13 1.46 -7.98
C LEU A 78 -10.01 0.12 -7.22
N LEU A 79 -10.91 -0.80 -7.51
CA LEU A 79 -10.94 -2.17 -6.98
C LEU A 79 -10.66 -3.18 -8.09
N GLY A 80 -10.27 -4.39 -7.70
CA GLY A 80 -10.04 -5.52 -8.62
C GLY A 80 -8.79 -5.39 -9.50
N ALA A 81 -7.88 -4.47 -9.17
CA ALA A 81 -6.63 -4.27 -9.88
C ALA A 81 -5.51 -5.14 -9.29
N HIS A 82 -4.78 -5.86 -10.14
CA HIS A 82 -3.49 -6.45 -9.79
C HIS A 82 -2.34 -5.48 -10.11
N SER A 83 -2.30 -4.98 -11.35
CA SER A 83 -1.39 -3.93 -11.81
C SER A 83 -2.14 -2.61 -11.94
N LEU A 84 -1.55 -1.48 -11.58
CA LEU A 84 -2.18 -0.17 -11.82
C LEU A 84 -2.05 0.29 -13.28
N SER A 85 -0.99 -0.15 -13.98
CA SER A 85 -0.68 0.31 -15.34
C SER A 85 -1.34 -0.52 -16.44
N GLN A 86 -1.52 -1.83 -16.23
CA GLN A 86 -2.07 -2.71 -17.27
C GLN A 86 -3.60 -2.68 -17.30
N PRO A 87 -4.26 -2.70 -18.47
CA PRO A 87 -5.72 -2.84 -18.52
C PRO A 87 -6.12 -4.23 -18.02
N GLU A 88 -7.15 -4.30 -17.17
CA GLU A 88 -7.65 -5.56 -16.61
C GLU A 88 -9.19 -5.53 -16.56
N PRO A 89 -9.88 -6.61 -16.97
CA PRO A 89 -11.34 -6.64 -17.01
C PRO A 89 -11.99 -6.66 -15.62
N SER A 90 -11.23 -7.01 -14.58
CA SER A 90 -11.67 -6.99 -13.17
C SER A 90 -11.67 -5.58 -12.56
N LYS A 91 -10.97 -4.62 -13.19
CA LYS A 91 -10.87 -3.26 -12.67
C LYS A 91 -12.22 -2.56 -12.67
N ARG A 92 -12.60 -2.03 -11.52
CA ARG A 92 -13.79 -1.18 -11.38
C ARG A 92 -13.43 0.07 -10.61
N ARG A 93 -13.79 1.22 -11.17
CA ARG A 93 -13.56 2.53 -10.56
C ARG A 93 -14.90 3.08 -10.08
N TYR A 94 -14.91 3.53 -8.83
CA TYR A 94 -16.08 4.06 -8.15
C TYR A 94 -15.81 5.48 -7.67
N ASP A 95 -16.79 6.36 -7.82
CA ASP A 95 -16.72 7.71 -7.27
C ASP A 95 -17.01 7.67 -5.77
N VAL A 96 -16.24 8.42 -4.98
CA VAL A 96 -16.43 8.51 -3.53
C VAL A 96 -17.49 9.55 -3.21
N LEU A 97 -18.57 9.14 -2.54
CA LEU A 97 -19.68 10.04 -2.17
C LEU A 97 -19.33 10.93 -0.96
N ARG A 98 -18.61 10.37 0.02
CA ARG A 98 -18.16 11.10 1.22
C ARG A 98 -16.94 10.43 1.84
N ALA A 99 -16.04 11.26 2.37
CA ALA A 99 -14.98 10.85 3.28
C ALA A 99 -15.45 11.05 4.73
N VAL A 100 -15.20 10.07 5.59
CA VAL A 100 -15.51 10.17 7.03
C VAL A 100 -14.21 9.96 7.82
N PRO A 101 -13.41 11.02 8.04
CA PRO A 101 -12.23 10.91 8.88
C PRO A 101 -12.63 10.66 10.34
N HIS A 102 -11.74 10.04 11.10
CA HIS A 102 -11.93 9.88 12.54
C HIS A 102 -12.00 11.26 13.22
N PRO A 103 -12.89 11.50 14.21
CA PRO A 103 -13.07 12.82 14.83
C PRO A 103 -11.81 13.36 15.53
N GLY A 104 -10.89 12.48 15.92
CA GLY A 104 -9.58 12.85 16.48
C GLY A 104 -8.46 12.98 15.46
N SER A 105 -8.73 12.88 14.15
CA SER A 105 -7.72 13.10 13.11
C SER A 105 -7.18 14.52 13.20
N ARG A 106 -5.87 14.68 13.05
CA ARG A 106 -5.17 15.95 13.10
C ARG A 106 -4.27 16.09 11.85
N PRO A 107 -4.53 17.08 10.98
CA PRO A 107 -3.79 17.25 9.72
C PRO A 107 -2.33 17.69 9.92
N ASP A 108 -1.99 18.20 11.10
CA ASP A 108 -0.68 18.74 11.46
C ASP A 108 0.33 17.69 11.99
N THR A 109 -0.06 16.41 12.06
CA THR A 109 0.73 15.35 12.73
C THR A 109 1.11 14.15 11.84
N ILE A 110 1.38 14.38 10.54
CA ILE A 110 1.84 13.32 9.61
C ILE A 110 3.30 12.94 9.85
#